data_AF-A0A9P3PU90-F1
#
_entry.id   AF-A0A9P3PU90-F1
#
_cell.length_a   1.000
_cell.length_b   1.000
_cell.length_c   1.000
_cell.angle_alpha   90.00
_cell.angle_beta   90.00
_cell.angle_gamma   90.00
#
_symmetry.space_group_name_H-M   'P 1'
#
loop_
_entity.id
_entity.type
_entity.pdbx_description
1 polymer ?
#
loop_
_entity_poly.entity_id
_entity_poly.type
_entity_poly.pdbx_seq_one_letter_code
_entity_poly.pdbx_strand_id
1 'polypeptide(L)'
;MADSTTEIDLDSVIDRLLEVRGNRPGKPVQLQEYEIKYLCTKAREIFINQPILLELEAPIKICGDIHGQYYDLLRLFEYGGFPPEANYLFLGDYVDRGKQSLETICLLLAYKIKYPENFFILRGNHECASINRIYGFYDECTGALNVVTAIYQLM
;
A
#
# COMPACT_ATOMS: atom_id res chain seq x y z
N MET A 1 -27.68 -11.33 4.71
CA MET A 1 -28.10 -10.05 4.07
C MET A 1 -27.02 -9.75 3.06
N ALA A 2 -27.39 -9.58 1.78
CA ALA A 2 -26.44 -9.45 0.68
C ALA A 2 -25.54 -8.23 0.94
N ASP A 3 -24.23 -8.46 1.02
CA ASP A 3 -23.23 -7.41 1.01
C ASP A 3 -23.30 -6.76 -0.38
N SER A 4 -23.98 -5.63 -0.47
CA SER A 4 -23.97 -4.79 -1.67
C SER A 4 -22.52 -4.41 -1.89
N THR A 5 -21.87 -5.09 -2.84
CA THR A 5 -20.49 -4.83 -3.22
C THR A 5 -20.48 -3.42 -3.80
N THR A 6 -20.22 -2.43 -2.94
CA THR A 6 -20.01 -1.06 -3.38
C THR A 6 -18.85 -1.12 -4.35
N GLU A 7 -19.12 -0.91 -5.63
CA GLU A 7 -18.10 -0.92 -6.67
C GLU A 7 -17.15 0.23 -6.37
N ILE A 8 -15.95 -0.10 -5.88
CA ILE A 8 -14.95 0.90 -5.55
C ILE A 8 -14.21 1.24 -6.83
N ASP A 9 -14.23 2.52 -7.17
CA ASP A 9 -13.42 3.08 -8.23
C ASP A 9 -11.95 3.17 -7.76
N LEU A 10 -11.18 2.13 -8.09
CA LEU A 10 -9.76 2.04 -7.75
C LEU A 10 -8.94 3.15 -8.40
N ASP A 11 -9.33 3.62 -9.58
CA ASP A 11 -8.62 4.68 -10.29
C ASP A 11 -8.79 6.01 -9.56
N SER A 12 -10.00 6.31 -9.09
CA SER A 12 -10.28 7.46 -8.22
C SER A 12 -9.51 7.43 -6.89
N VAL A 13 -9.30 6.24 -6.31
CA VAL A 13 -8.46 6.07 -5.11
C VAL A 13 -7.00 6.41 -5.41
N ILE A 14 -6.46 5.88 -6.51
CA ILE A 14 -5.06 6.14 -6.93
C ILE A 14 -4.87 7.61 -7.26
N ASP A 15 -5.79 8.23 -7.99
CA ASP A 15 -5.70 9.64 -8.38
C ASP A 15 -5.65 10.56 -7.16
N ARG A 16 -6.50 10.32 -6.13
CA ARG A 16 -6.45 11.07 -4.86
C ARG A 16 -5.13 10.88 -4.12
N LEU A 17 -4.59 9.65 -4.11
CA LEU A 17 -3.28 9.37 -3.51
C LEU A 17 -2.16 10.12 -4.26
N LEU A 18 -2.25 10.22 -5.58
CA LEU A 18 -1.24 10.90 -6.41
C LEU A 18 -1.40 12.43 -6.46
N GLU A 19 -2.56 12.99 -6.13
CA GLU A 19 -2.82 14.44 -6.19
C GLU A 19 -1.92 15.23 -5.21
N VAL A 20 -1.49 14.60 -4.11
CA VAL A 20 -0.65 15.27 -3.11
C VAL A 20 0.81 15.48 -3.55
N ARG A 21 1.23 14.94 -4.70
CA ARG A 21 2.57 15.15 -5.28
C ARG A 21 2.98 16.62 -5.37
N GLY A 22 2.05 17.49 -5.79
CA GLY A 22 2.31 18.93 -5.94
C GLY A 22 2.11 19.75 -4.66
N ASN A 23 1.69 19.11 -3.57
CA ASN A 23 1.40 19.78 -2.31
C ASN A 23 2.62 19.79 -1.37
N ARG A 24 2.54 20.55 -0.27
CA ARG A 24 3.58 20.55 0.76
C ARG A 24 3.70 19.14 1.38
N PRO A 25 4.92 18.60 1.53
CA PRO A 25 5.16 17.34 2.22
C PRO A 25 4.44 17.25 3.57
N GLY A 26 3.74 16.14 3.81
CA GLY A 26 2.93 15.92 5.00
C GLY A 26 1.45 16.24 4.87
N LYS A 27 0.94 16.65 3.68
CA LYS A 27 -0.51 16.73 3.45
C LYS A 27 -1.12 15.32 3.49
N PRO A 28 -2.08 15.04 4.39
CA PRO A 28 -2.70 13.73 4.47
C PRO A 28 -3.70 13.51 3.34
N VAL A 29 -3.87 12.26 2.93
CA VAL A 29 -4.91 11.85 1.98
C VAL A 29 -6.08 11.25 2.75
N GLN A 30 -7.27 11.84 2.58
CA GLN A 30 -8.48 11.32 3.21
C GLN A 30 -9.07 10.18 2.38
N LEU A 31 -8.72 8.95 2.76
CA LEU A 31 -9.40 7.74 2.31
C LEU A 31 -10.50 7.36 3.28
N GLN A 32 -11.60 6.83 2.75
CA GLN A 32 -12.70 6.33 3.56
C GLN A 32 -12.39 4.93 4.07
N GLU A 33 -12.92 4.57 5.24
CA GLU A 33 -12.65 3.27 5.87
C GLU A 33 -13.03 2.08 4.97
N TYR A 34 -14.13 2.19 4.22
CA TYR A 34 -14.56 1.13 3.30
C TYR A 34 -13.59 0.94 2.12
N GLU A 35 -12.92 2.01 1.67
CA GLU A 35 -11.93 1.96 0.59
C GLU A 35 -10.68 1.22 1.06
N ILE A 36 -10.20 1.53 2.27
CA ILE A 36 -9.04 0.86 2.86
C ILE A 36 -9.33 -0.63 3.09
N LYS A 37 -10.53 -0.95 3.62
CA LYS A 37 -10.98 -2.35 3.79
C LYS A 37 -11.03 -3.11 2.48
N TYR A 38 -11.49 -2.48 1.40
CA TYR A 38 -11.49 -3.06 0.07
C TYR A 38 -10.08 -3.32 -0.45
N LEU A 39 -9.18 -2.32 -0.36
CA LEU A 39 -7.77 -2.47 -0.77
C LEU A 39 -7.10 -3.66 -0.07
N CYS A 40 -7.32 -3.75 1.25
CA CYS A 40 -6.89 -4.90 2.03
C CYS A 40 -7.45 -6.20 1.46
N THR A 41 -8.78 -6.34 1.45
CA THR A 41 -9.44 -7.59 1.07
C THR A 41 -9.03 -8.07 -0.32
N LYS A 42 -8.98 -7.17 -1.30
CA LYS A 42 -8.62 -7.49 -2.69
C LYS A 42 -7.14 -7.83 -2.86
N ALA A 43 -6.24 -7.08 -2.24
CA ALA A 43 -4.82 -7.42 -2.30
C ALA A 43 -4.53 -8.76 -1.63
N ARG A 44 -5.21 -9.10 -0.52
CA ARG A 44 -5.12 -10.42 0.13
C ARG A 44 -5.51 -11.57 -0.79
N GLU A 45 -6.63 -11.41 -1.51
CA GLU A 45 -7.06 -12.40 -2.52
C GLU A 45 -5.97 -12.63 -3.57
N ILE A 46 -5.33 -11.55 -4.05
CA ILE A 46 -4.23 -11.64 -5.01
C ILE A 46 -3.02 -12.36 -4.42
N PHE A 47 -2.60 -12.00 -3.20
CA PHE A 47 -1.46 -12.63 -2.55
C PHE A 47 -1.67 -14.13 -2.29
N ILE A 48 -2.87 -14.55 -1.91
CA ILE A 48 -3.20 -15.98 -1.70
C ILE A 48 -3.13 -16.77 -3.01
N ASN A 49 -3.50 -16.13 -4.13
CA ASN A 49 -3.50 -16.77 -5.44
C ASN A 49 -2.12 -16.75 -6.13
N GLN A 50 -1.16 -15.97 -5.62
CA GLN A 50 0.21 -15.92 -6.12
C GLN A 50 1.14 -16.82 -5.28
N PRO A 51 2.20 -17.37 -5.88
CA PRO A 51 3.16 -18.19 -5.16
C PRO A 51 3.91 -17.35 -4.12
N ILE A 52 4.16 -17.93 -2.94
CA ILE A 52 4.94 -17.28 -1.87
C ILE A 52 6.39 -16.98 -2.30
N LEU A 53 6.95 -17.83 -3.17
CA LEU A 53 8.22 -17.61 -3.85
C LEU A 53 7.92 -17.11 -5.26
N LEU A 54 8.04 -15.80 -5.47
CA LEU A 54 7.77 -15.18 -6.76
C LEU A 54 8.92 -15.46 -7.74
N GLU A 55 8.56 -15.92 -8.94
CA GLU A 55 9.48 -16.05 -10.08
C GLU A 55 9.21 -14.86 -11.01
N LEU A 56 10.16 -13.93 -11.12
CA LEU A 56 10.00 -12.66 -11.81
C LEU A 56 11.01 -12.49 -12.94
N GLU A 57 10.59 -11.86 -14.03
CA GLU A 57 11.44 -11.59 -15.19
C GLU A 57 11.87 -10.12 -15.25
N ALA A 58 13.06 -9.88 -15.80
CA ALA A 58 13.54 -8.54 -16.10
C ALA A 58 12.84 -7.97 -17.35
N PRO A 59 12.66 -6.64 -17.48
CA PRO A 59 13.16 -5.58 -16.61
C PRO A 59 12.27 -5.34 -15.38
N ILE A 60 12.90 -5.17 -14.21
CA ILE A 60 12.21 -4.87 -12.95
C ILE A 60 13.05 -3.90 -12.09
N LYS A 61 12.38 -2.99 -11.39
CA LYS A 61 12.98 -2.06 -10.44
C LYS A 61 12.77 -2.59 -9.04
N ILE A 62 13.86 -2.72 -8.28
CA ILE A 62 13.82 -3.25 -6.92
C ILE A 62 13.95 -2.09 -5.95
N CYS A 63 13.02 -2.02 -4.99
CA CYS A 63 12.93 -0.97 -4.00
C CYS A 63 13.02 -1.56 -2.59
N GLY A 64 13.89 -0.98 -1.76
CA GLY A 64 14.01 -1.32 -0.34
C GLY A 64 13.00 -0.58 0.53
N ASP A 65 13.36 -0.43 1.80
CA ASP A 65 12.53 0.11 2.87
C ASP A 65 12.01 1.52 2.55
N ILE A 66 10.73 1.76 2.90
CA ILE A 66 10.06 3.05 2.71
C ILE A 66 9.74 3.71 4.05
N HIS A 67 9.37 2.93 5.08
CA HIS A 67 9.08 3.42 6.43
C HIS A 67 8.18 4.67 6.47
N GLY A 68 7.04 4.63 5.78
CA GLY A 68 6.06 5.73 5.77
C GLY A 68 6.55 7.06 5.19
N GLN A 69 7.66 7.07 4.43
CA GLN A 69 8.16 8.24 3.69
C GLN A 69 7.42 8.41 2.37
N TYR A 70 6.12 8.72 2.45
CA TYR A 70 5.22 8.74 1.29
C TYR A 70 5.67 9.64 0.13
N TYR A 71 6.18 10.85 0.43
CA TYR A 71 6.66 11.76 -0.62
C TYR A 71 7.93 11.27 -1.32
N ASP A 72 8.78 10.51 -0.62
CA ASP A 72 9.96 9.90 -1.22
C ASP A 72 9.57 8.71 -2.10
N LEU A 73 8.55 7.94 -1.71
CA LEU A 73 7.93 6.93 -2.58
C LEU A 73 7.37 7.55 -3.87
N LEU A 74 6.66 8.68 -3.77
CA LEU A 74 6.13 9.39 -4.94
C LEU A 74 7.26 9.84 -5.88
N ARG A 75 8.35 10.40 -5.33
CA ARG A 75 9.55 10.76 -6.10
C ARG A 75 10.20 9.54 -6.74
N LEU A 76 10.26 8.41 -6.03
CA LEU A 76 10.78 7.16 -6.58
C LEU A 76 10.04 6.77 -7.86
N PHE A 77 8.71 6.88 -7.87
CA PHE A 77 7.92 6.63 -9.08
C PHE A 77 8.12 7.70 -10.16
N GLU A 78 8.33 8.97 -9.81
CA GLU A 78 8.64 10.03 -10.79
C GLU A 78 9.97 9.76 -11.52
N TYR A 79 11.01 9.32 -10.81
CA TYR A 79 12.29 8.98 -11.41
C TYR A 79 12.28 7.60 -12.09
N GLY A 80 11.52 6.66 -11.52
CA GLY A 80 11.46 5.28 -11.95
C GLY A 80 10.50 5.02 -13.11
N GLY A 81 9.51 5.89 -13.32
CA GLY A 81 8.33 5.65 -14.16
C GLY A 81 7.18 5.08 -13.33
N PHE A 82 5.96 5.58 -13.52
CA PHE A 82 4.81 5.11 -12.75
C PHE A 82 4.33 3.75 -13.28
N PRO A 83 3.82 2.83 -12.43
CA PRO A 83 3.17 1.62 -12.92
C PRO A 83 2.02 1.95 -13.89
N PRO A 84 1.94 1.32 -15.08
CA PRO A 84 2.62 0.10 -15.50
C PRO A 84 3.85 0.34 -16.41
N GLU A 85 4.35 1.57 -16.53
CA GLU A 85 5.50 1.89 -17.40
C GLU A 85 6.78 1.17 -16.97
N ALA A 86 6.89 0.84 -15.68
CA ALA A 86 7.95 0.02 -15.12
C ALA A 86 7.39 -1.03 -14.15
N ASN A 87 8.01 -2.22 -14.16
CA ASN A 87 7.72 -3.26 -13.18
C ASN A 87 8.45 -2.95 -11.87
N TYR A 88 7.82 -3.22 -10.74
CA TYR A 88 8.37 -2.95 -9.41
C TYR A 88 8.35 -4.19 -8.52
N LEU A 89 9.43 -4.37 -7.76
CA LEU A 89 9.54 -5.31 -6.65
C LEU A 89 9.93 -4.54 -5.39
N PHE A 90 9.04 -4.51 -4.42
CA PHE A 90 9.28 -3.94 -3.10
C PHE A 90 9.68 -5.03 -2.09
N LEU A 91 10.69 -4.75 -1.27
CA LEU A 91 11.33 -5.75 -0.40
C LEU A 91 10.78 -5.83 1.04
N GLY A 92 9.87 -4.95 1.43
CA GLY A 92 9.31 -4.90 2.79
C GLY A 92 9.49 -3.54 3.47
N ASP A 93 9.15 -3.48 4.75
CA ASP A 93 9.34 -2.33 5.64
C ASP A 93 8.67 -1.04 5.10
N TYR A 94 7.37 -1.16 4.83
CA TYR A 94 6.53 -0.09 4.28
C TYR A 94 6.03 0.88 5.35
N VAL A 95 5.79 0.34 6.55
CA VAL A 95 5.19 1.04 7.68
C VAL A 95 6.21 1.27 8.80
N ASP A 96 5.78 2.00 9.83
CA ASP A 96 6.56 2.45 10.98
C ASP A 96 7.58 3.56 10.69
N ARG A 97 7.95 4.31 11.73
CA ARG A 97 8.94 5.43 11.76
C ARG A 97 8.59 6.68 10.95
N GLY A 98 7.82 6.55 9.87
CA GLY A 98 7.33 7.66 9.05
C GLY A 98 6.07 8.31 9.59
N LYS A 99 5.67 9.41 8.93
CA LYS A 99 4.47 10.19 9.30
C LYS A 99 3.24 9.87 8.45
N GLN A 100 3.42 9.09 7.37
CA GLN A 100 2.40 8.81 6.35
C GLN A 100 2.46 7.34 5.94
N SER A 101 2.38 6.46 6.94
CA SER A 101 2.44 5.01 6.74
C SER A 101 1.17 4.53 6.03
N LEU A 102 0.02 5.11 6.38
CA LEU A 102 -1.26 4.74 5.81
C LEU A 102 -1.32 5.02 4.30
N GLU A 103 -0.92 6.20 3.85
CA GLU A 103 -0.90 6.54 2.41
C GLU A 103 0.10 5.67 1.64
N THR A 104 1.26 5.39 2.26
CA THR A 104 2.28 4.51 1.69
C THR A 104 1.71 3.12 1.41
N ILE A 105 1.15 2.45 2.41
CA ILE A 105 0.62 1.10 2.21
C ILE A 105 -0.62 1.11 1.31
N CYS A 106 -1.49 2.11 1.40
CA CYS A 106 -2.68 2.18 0.55
C CYS A 106 -2.31 2.33 -0.93
N LEU A 107 -1.31 3.15 -1.27
CA LEU A 107 -0.84 3.30 -2.64
C LEU A 107 -0.22 2.01 -3.18
N LEU A 108 0.62 1.34 -2.37
CA LEU A 108 1.23 0.07 -2.75
C LEU A 108 0.17 -1.02 -3.01
N LEU A 109 -0.83 -1.15 -2.11
CA LEU A 109 -1.93 -2.10 -2.29
C LEU A 109 -2.79 -1.76 -3.50
N ALA A 110 -3.07 -0.48 -3.74
CA ALA A 110 -3.83 -0.05 -4.91
C ALA A 110 -3.11 -0.41 -6.23
N TYR A 111 -1.80 -0.19 -6.31
CA TYR A 111 -1.00 -0.64 -7.46
C TYR A 111 -0.93 -2.15 -7.58
N LYS A 112 -0.84 -2.89 -6.47
CA LYS A 112 -0.88 -4.35 -6.50
C LYS A 112 -2.20 -4.88 -7.08
N ILE A 113 -3.32 -4.24 -6.75
CA ILE A 113 -4.64 -4.62 -7.28
C ILE A 113 -4.76 -4.23 -8.76
N LYS A 114 -4.29 -3.04 -9.13
CA LYS A 114 -4.40 -2.55 -10.51
C LYS A 114 -3.48 -3.30 -11.48
N TYR A 115 -2.28 -3.66 -11.02
CA TYR A 115 -1.23 -4.27 -11.85
C TYR A 115 -0.61 -5.51 -11.16
N PRO A 116 -1.39 -6.58 -10.92
CA PRO A 116 -0.95 -7.73 -10.12
C PRO A 116 0.25 -8.48 -10.69
N GLU A 117 0.46 -8.41 -12.01
CA GLU A 117 1.52 -9.07 -12.77
C GLU A 117 2.72 -8.16 -13.07
N ASN A 118 2.67 -6.88 -12.69
CA ASN A 118 3.74 -5.90 -12.90
C ASN A 118 4.23 -5.25 -11.61
N PHE A 119 3.45 -5.36 -10.53
CA PHE A 119 3.74 -4.78 -9.23
C PHE A 119 3.79 -5.87 -8.15
N PHE A 120 4.94 -6.01 -7.50
CA PHE A 120 5.23 -7.07 -6.55
C PHE A 120 5.66 -6.48 -5.21
N ILE A 121 5.16 -7.09 -4.13
CA ILE A 121 5.36 -6.64 -2.76
C ILE A 121 5.77 -7.86 -1.95
N LEU A 122 6.96 -7.81 -1.36
CA LEU A 122 7.42 -8.81 -0.40
C LEU A 122 7.11 -8.36 1.03
N ARG A 123 7.13 -9.32 1.96
CA ARG A 123 6.92 -9.07 3.38
C ARG A 123 8.26 -8.80 4.07
N GLY A 124 8.40 -7.64 4.69
CA GLY A 124 9.49 -7.31 5.59
C GLY A 124 9.17 -7.69 7.04
N ASN A 125 10.08 -7.34 7.95
CA ASN A 125 9.92 -7.64 9.38
C ASN A 125 8.92 -6.69 10.08
N HIS A 126 8.71 -5.50 9.53
CA HIS A 126 7.69 -4.54 10.00
C HIS A 126 6.29 -4.79 9.41
N GLU A 127 6.07 -5.93 8.75
CA GLU A 127 4.75 -6.37 8.31
C GLU A 127 4.26 -7.54 9.16
N CYS A 128 4.41 -7.46 10.48
CA CYS A 128 4.00 -8.52 11.40
C CYS A 128 3.18 -7.94 12.55
N ALA A 129 2.02 -8.55 12.84
CA ALA A 129 1.05 -8.08 13.85
C ALA A 129 1.66 -7.85 15.25
N SER A 130 2.77 -8.52 15.57
CA SER A 130 3.50 -8.34 16.83
C SER A 130 4.39 -7.09 16.89
N ILE A 131 4.85 -6.55 15.74
CA ILE A 131 5.71 -5.36 15.68
C ILE A 131 4.88 -4.08 15.45
N ASN A 132 3.88 -4.13 14.57
CA ASN A 132 3.07 -2.95 14.17
C ASN A 132 2.13 -2.46 15.29
N ARG A 133 1.91 -3.31 16.30
CA ARG A 133 1.18 -2.95 17.53
C ARG A 133 2.01 -2.08 18.49
N ILE A 134 3.33 -2.10 18.37
CA ILE A 134 4.26 -1.44 19.30
C ILE A 134 4.86 -0.16 18.69
N TYR A 135 4.91 -0.04 17.36
CA TYR A 135 5.70 1.01 16.67
C TYR A 135 4.92 2.07 15.87
N GLY A 136 3.63 2.26 16.17
CA GLY A 136 2.88 3.47 15.81
C GLY A 136 1.78 3.30 14.75
N PHE A 137 1.83 2.23 13.94
CA PHE A 137 0.79 1.97 12.94
C PHE A 137 -0.60 1.68 13.55
N TYR A 138 -0.64 1.04 14.73
CA TYR A 138 -1.89 0.86 15.49
C TYR A 138 -2.51 2.21 15.89
N ASP A 139 -1.71 3.15 16.41
CA ASP A 139 -2.17 4.46 16.87
C ASP A 139 -2.61 5.35 15.70
N GLU A 140 -1.90 5.29 14.55
CA GLU A 140 -2.29 5.98 13.32
C GLU A 140 -3.63 5.45 12.78
N CYS A 141 -3.83 4.13 12.82
CA CYS A 141 -5.11 3.52 12.47
C CYS A 141 -6.21 3.90 13.48
N THR A 142 -6.02 3.70 14.79
CA THR A 142 -7.05 4.03 15.81
C THR A 142 -7.40 5.52 15.86
N GLY A 143 -6.47 6.42 15.53
CA GLY A 143 -6.73 7.85 15.46
C GLY A 143 -7.47 8.29 14.20
N ALA A 144 -7.27 7.60 13.06
CA ALA A 144 -7.87 7.95 11.79
C ALA A 144 -9.17 7.20 11.50
N LEU A 145 -9.20 5.87 11.67
CA LEU A 145 -10.28 5.00 11.19
C LEU A 145 -10.27 3.68 12.01
N ASN A 146 -11.42 3.18 12.48
CA ASN A 146 -11.55 1.92 13.25
C ASN A 146 -11.26 0.64 12.39
N VAL A 147 -10.25 0.68 11.52
CA VAL A 147 -9.94 -0.28 10.45
C VAL A 147 -8.79 -1.21 10.80
N VAL A 148 -8.14 -0.98 11.94
CA VAL A 148 -7.13 -1.81 12.61
C VAL A 148 -7.16 -3.25 12.08
N THR A 149 -8.24 -4.01 12.34
CA THR A 149 -8.34 -5.45 12.06
C THR A 149 -8.14 -5.89 10.61
N ALA A 150 -8.48 -5.06 9.61
CA ALA A 150 -8.40 -5.46 8.19
C ALA A 150 -6.97 -5.42 7.66
N ILE A 151 -6.16 -4.46 8.11
CA ILE A 151 -4.75 -4.37 7.73
C ILE A 151 -3.93 -5.44 8.48
N TYR A 152 -4.30 -5.75 9.74
CA TYR A 152 -3.66 -6.83 10.54
C TYR A 152 -3.75 -8.24 9.92
N GLN A 153 -4.68 -8.49 9.01
CA GLN A 153 -4.84 -9.80 8.38
C GLN A 153 -4.15 -9.90 7.01
N LEU A 154 -3.65 -8.79 6.45
CA LEU A 154 -2.85 -8.79 5.22
C LEU A 154 -1.36 -8.82 5.47
N MET A 155 -0.92 -8.10 6.50
CA MET A 155 0.47 -8.00 6.89
C MET A 155 0.87 -9.24 7.68
#